data_AF-A0A819LZP1-F1
#
_entry.id   AF-A0A819LZP1-F1
#
_cell.length_a   1.000
_cell.length_b   1.000
_cell.length_c   1.000
_cell.angle_alpha   90.00
_cell.angle_beta   90.00
_cell.angle_gamma   90.00
#
_symmetry.space_group_name_H-M   'P 1'
#
loop_
_entity.id
_entity.type
_entity.pdbx_description
1 polymer ?
#
loop_
_entity_poly.entity_id
_entity_poly.type
_entity_poly.pdbx_seq_one_letter_code
_entity_poly.pdbx_strand_id
1 'polypeptide(L)'
;MMEDVDDDDFDEQSNTIPTNENGANFNRALQKAAGHMENTFVAAFAGVILSVILLRDRSTYVSQIQDLMPQKKFDTMAFILKKFFVFMHMSHAFTPSGVKILEEIISMILSLCG
;
A
#
# COMPACT_ATOMS: atom_id res chain seq x y z
N MET A 1 41.10 -0.35 -50.93
CA MET A 1 40.88 -1.27 -49.80
C MET A 1 39.68 -0.75 -49.06
N MET A 2 38.61 -1.51 -49.14
CA MET A 2 37.36 -1.34 -48.40
C MET A 2 37.57 -2.12 -47.11
N GLU A 3 37.38 -1.51 -45.95
CA GLU A 3 37.18 -2.20 -44.69
C GLU A 3 35.83 -1.73 -44.13
N ASP A 4 35.04 -2.73 -43.79
CA ASP A 4 33.63 -2.69 -43.48
C ASP A 4 33.36 -1.95 -42.16
N VAL A 5 32.30 -1.14 -42.17
CA VAL A 5 31.73 -0.52 -40.97
C VAL A 5 30.78 -1.54 -40.37
N ASP A 6 31.14 -2.08 -39.21
CA ASP A 6 30.33 -3.02 -38.44
C ASP A 6 28.95 -2.41 -38.09
N ASP A 7 27.95 -3.28 -38.26
CA ASP A 7 26.54 -3.12 -37.95
C ASP A 7 26.27 -2.70 -36.49
N ASP A 8 25.74 -1.50 -36.29
CA ASP A 8 24.95 -1.15 -35.10
C ASP A 8 23.48 -1.57 -35.37
N ASP A 9 23.19 -2.86 -35.20
CA ASP A 9 21.82 -3.36 -35.10
C ASP A 9 21.30 -3.12 -33.68
N PHE A 10 20.95 -1.86 -33.40
CA PHE A 10 20.08 -1.55 -32.27
C PHE A 10 18.64 -1.74 -32.72
N ASP A 11 18.14 -2.95 -32.48
CA ASP A 11 16.73 -3.34 -32.55
C ASP A 11 15.83 -2.17 -32.13
N GLU A 12 15.14 -1.61 -33.10
CA GLU A 12 14.08 -0.62 -32.96
C GLU A 12 12.89 -1.30 -32.27
N GLN A 13 12.98 -1.48 -30.95
CA GLN A 13 11.85 -1.88 -30.11
C GLN A 13 10.83 -0.75 -30.11
N SER A 14 9.92 -0.83 -31.09
CA SER A 14 8.57 -0.29 -31.13
C SER A 14 8.18 0.54 -29.91
N ASN A 15 8.68 1.78 -29.85
CA ASN A 15 8.11 2.78 -28.99
C ASN A 15 6.91 3.33 -29.74
N THR A 16 5.82 2.57 -29.75
CA THR A 16 4.53 3.08 -30.22
C THR A 16 4.19 4.24 -29.31
N ILE A 17 4.49 5.46 -29.76
CA ILE A 17 4.00 6.70 -29.17
C ILE A 17 2.50 6.46 -29.01
N PRO A 18 1.98 6.40 -27.76
CA PRO A 18 0.58 6.12 -27.58
C PRO A 18 -0.17 7.25 -28.30
N THR A 19 -1.05 6.89 -29.23
CA THR A 19 -2.02 7.82 -29.81
C THR A 19 -2.54 8.69 -28.68
N ASN A 20 -2.50 10.01 -28.83
CA ASN A 20 -2.61 11.00 -27.74
C ASN A 20 -3.74 10.69 -26.72
N GLU A 21 -4.86 10.14 -27.18
CA GLU A 21 -5.97 9.64 -26.35
C GLU A 21 -5.63 8.42 -25.47
N ASN A 22 -4.93 7.42 -26.01
CA ASN A 22 -4.48 6.23 -25.28
C ASN A 22 -3.40 6.60 -24.25
N GLY A 23 -2.52 7.53 -24.60
CA GLY A 23 -1.48 8.04 -23.68
C GLY A 23 -2.08 8.82 -22.51
N ALA A 24 -3.07 9.67 -22.79
CA ALA A 24 -3.81 10.39 -21.75
C ALA A 24 -4.59 9.44 -20.83
N ASN A 25 -5.23 8.41 -21.38
CA ASN A 25 -5.96 7.42 -20.60
C ASN A 25 -5.02 6.58 -19.71
N PHE A 26 -3.86 6.18 -20.23
CA PHE A 26 -2.84 5.47 -19.48
C PHE A 26 -2.28 6.32 -18.33
N ASN A 27 -1.89 7.57 -18.60
CA ASN A 27 -1.41 8.49 -17.58
C ASN A 27 -2.46 8.75 -16.49
N ARG A 28 -3.74 8.86 -16.86
CA ARG A 28 -4.85 8.99 -15.91
C ARG A 28 -5.01 7.73 -15.05
N ALA A 29 -4.85 6.54 -15.62
CA ALA A 29 -4.90 5.29 -14.86
C ALA A 29 -3.73 5.18 -13.87
N LEU A 30 -2.52 5.56 -14.29
CA LEU A 30 -1.34 5.61 -13.42
C LEU A 30 -1.53 6.57 -12.25
N GLN A 31 -2.02 7.79 -12.51
CA GLN A 31 -2.30 8.76 -11.45
C GLN A 31 -3.37 8.26 -10.48
N LYS A 32 -4.43 7.62 -10.98
CA LYS A 32 -5.45 6.99 -10.12
C LYS A 32 -4.86 5.88 -9.24
N ALA A 33 -3.97 5.06 -9.79
CA ALA A 33 -3.29 4.02 -9.02
C ALA A 33 -2.37 4.62 -7.96
N ALA A 34 -1.60 5.67 -8.29
CA ALA A 34 -0.77 6.38 -7.34
C ALA A 34 -1.59 6.99 -6.19
N GLY A 35 -2.66 7.72 -6.51
CA GLY A 35 -3.56 8.27 -5.50
C GLY A 35 -4.25 7.19 -4.64
N HIS A 36 -4.58 6.04 -5.22
CA HIS A 36 -5.10 4.91 -4.44
C HIS A 36 -4.07 4.37 -3.44
N MET A 37 -2.81 4.26 -3.85
CA MET A 37 -1.72 3.86 -2.94
C MET A 37 -1.55 4.88 -1.82
N GLU A 38 -1.47 6.17 -2.13
CA GLU A 38 -1.34 7.24 -1.13
C GLU A 38 -2.48 7.20 -0.10
N ASN A 39 -3.73 7.11 -0.56
CA ASN A 39 -4.89 6.98 0.33
C ASN A 39 -4.81 5.72 1.21
N THR A 40 -4.33 4.60 0.66
CA THR A 40 -4.15 3.36 1.41
C THR A 40 -3.07 3.52 2.49
N PHE A 41 -1.99 4.23 2.20
CA PHE A 41 -0.93 4.53 3.17
C PHE A 41 -1.43 5.43 4.30
N VAL A 42 -2.13 6.51 3.97
CA VAL A 42 -2.71 7.41 4.98
C VAL A 42 -3.66 6.64 5.91
N ALA A 43 -4.53 5.79 5.34
CA ALA A 43 -5.42 4.94 6.12
C ALA A 43 -4.64 3.93 7.00
N ALA A 44 -3.54 3.35 6.51
CA ALA A 44 -2.72 2.44 7.28
C ALA A 44 -2.04 3.13 8.46
N PHE A 45 -1.46 4.32 8.26
CA PHE A 45 -0.86 5.08 9.36
C PHE A 45 -1.90 5.48 10.41
N ALA A 46 -3.10 5.92 9.99
CA ALA A 46 -4.20 6.17 10.92
C ALA A 46 -4.58 4.89 11.69
N GLY A 47 -4.66 3.74 11.02
CA GLY A 47 -4.92 2.45 11.65
C GLY A 47 -3.85 2.02 12.66
N VAL A 48 -2.57 2.28 12.37
CA VAL A 48 -1.46 2.03 13.31
C VAL A 48 -1.61 2.91 14.55
N ILE A 49 -1.90 4.21 14.39
CA ILE A 49 -2.10 5.15 15.52
C ILE A 49 -3.27 4.69 16.40
N LEU A 50 -4.41 4.36 15.79
CA LEU A 50 -5.57 3.83 16.52
C LEU A 50 -5.24 2.53 17.25
N SER A 51 -4.47 1.63 16.62
CA SER A 51 -4.03 0.38 17.24
C SER A 51 -3.11 0.63 18.44
N VAL A 52 -2.23 1.63 18.37
CA VAL A 52 -1.37 2.03 19.50
C VAL A 52 -2.21 2.59 20.65
N ILE A 53 -3.27 3.36 20.37
CA ILE A 53 -4.21 3.82 21.40
C ILE A 53 -4.89 2.63 22.08
N LEU A 54 -5.35 1.65 21.29
CA LEU A 54 -5.98 0.42 21.79
C LEU A 54 -5.03 -0.48 22.58
N LEU A 55 -3.73 -0.49 22.27
CA LEU A 55 -2.72 -1.21 23.05
C LEU A 55 -2.50 -0.58 24.44
N ARG A 56 -2.67 0.74 24.56
CA ARG A 56 -2.46 1.47 25.82
C ARG A 56 -3.66 1.38 26.76
N ASP A 57 -4.87 1.53 26.25
CA ASP A 57 -6.10 1.45 27.05
C ASP A 57 -7.26 0.84 26.23
N ARG A 58 -7.28 -0.48 26.20
CA ARG A 58 -8.28 -1.22 25.43
C ARG A 58 -9.70 -1.02 25.98
N SER A 59 -9.88 -1.07 27.30
CA SER A 59 -11.22 -1.04 27.92
C SER A 59 -11.97 0.25 27.64
N THR A 60 -11.26 1.37 27.59
CA THR A 60 -11.88 2.69 27.42
C THR A 60 -12.16 3.01 25.95
N TYR A 61 -11.24 2.64 25.05
CA TYR A 61 -11.27 3.11 23.65
C TYR A 61 -11.86 2.12 22.64
N VAL A 62 -11.99 0.82 22.97
CA VAL A 62 -12.54 -0.15 22.01
C VAL A 62 -13.94 0.23 21.55
N SER A 63 -14.86 0.52 22.48
CA SER A 63 -16.25 0.87 22.13
C SER A 63 -16.32 2.19 21.35
N GLN A 64 -15.57 3.20 21.77
CA GLN A 64 -15.53 4.51 21.12
C GLN A 64 -15.04 4.41 19.67
N ILE A 65 -13.95 3.69 19.45
CA ILE A 65 -13.41 3.50 18.09
C ILE A 65 -14.35 2.62 17.28
N GLN A 66 -14.88 1.55 17.87
CA GLN A 66 -15.83 0.67 17.20
C GLN A 66 -17.09 1.42 16.73
N ASP A 67 -17.64 2.32 17.53
CA ASP A 67 -18.81 3.11 17.14
C ASP A 67 -18.56 4.07 15.97
N LEU A 68 -17.31 4.50 15.77
CA LEU A 68 -16.88 5.34 14.64
C LEU A 68 -16.53 4.51 13.40
N MET A 69 -16.35 3.20 13.54
CA MET A 69 -15.96 2.33 12.44
C MET A 69 -17.15 1.93 11.56
N PRO A 70 -16.94 1.70 10.25
CA PRO A 70 -17.96 1.16 9.37
C PRO A 70 -18.52 -0.15 9.93
N GLN A 71 -19.85 -0.27 9.95
CA GLN A 71 -20.56 -1.45 10.44
C GLN A 71 -20.26 -1.81 11.91
N LYS A 72 -19.63 -0.90 12.67
CA LYS A 72 -19.15 -1.15 14.02
C LYS A 72 -18.19 -2.33 14.13
N LYS A 73 -17.32 -2.51 13.12
CA LYS A 73 -16.36 -3.62 13.06
C LYS A 73 -14.95 -3.16 12.72
N PHE A 74 -13.97 -3.91 13.20
CA PHE A 74 -12.55 -3.65 12.94
C PHE A 74 -12.04 -4.24 11.61
N ASP A 75 -12.88 -4.98 10.88
CA ASP A 75 -12.51 -5.72 9.66
C ASP A 75 -11.83 -4.84 8.61
N THR A 76 -12.35 -3.61 8.41
CA THR A 76 -11.78 -2.66 7.45
C THR A 76 -10.36 -2.25 7.87
N MET A 77 -10.15 -2.01 9.15
CA MET A 77 -8.82 -1.64 9.67
C MET A 77 -7.85 -2.82 9.57
N ALA A 78 -8.31 -4.03 9.92
CA ALA A 78 -7.54 -5.25 9.76
C ALA A 78 -7.11 -5.48 8.31
N PHE A 79 -8.01 -5.25 7.35
CA PHE A 79 -7.75 -5.38 5.92
C PHE A 79 -6.67 -4.39 5.44
N ILE A 80 -6.79 -3.11 5.83
CA ILE A 80 -5.81 -2.08 5.44
C ILE A 80 -4.44 -2.37 6.05
N LEU A 81 -4.38 -2.74 7.34
CA LEU A 81 -3.12 -3.06 8.01
C LEU A 81 -2.42 -4.29 7.39
N LYS A 82 -3.17 -5.31 6.98
CA LYS A 82 -2.62 -6.47 6.24
C LYS A 82 -2.05 -6.07 4.88
N LYS A 83 -2.75 -5.24 4.10
CA LYS A 83 -2.22 -4.73 2.83
C LYS A 83 -0.95 -3.92 3.03
N PHE A 84 -0.92 -3.08 4.07
CA PHE A 84 0.26 -2.31 4.44
C PHE A 84 1.43 -3.23 4.79
N PHE A 85 1.22 -4.24 5.63
CA PHE A 85 2.25 -5.23 5.98
C PHE A 85 2.85 -5.92 4.74
N VAL A 86 2.01 -6.39 3.82
CA VAL A 86 2.46 -7.00 2.57
C VAL A 86 3.28 -6.01 1.74
N PHE A 87 2.81 -4.77 1.61
CA PHE A 87 3.54 -3.74 0.88
C PHE A 87 4.93 -3.50 1.48
N MET A 88 5.02 -3.36 2.80
CA MET A 88 6.27 -3.08 3.50
C MET A 88 7.29 -4.22 3.36
N HIS A 89 6.82 -5.47 3.30
CA HIS A 89 7.66 -6.62 2.98
C HIS A 89 8.20 -6.55 1.54
N MET A 90 7.36 -6.13 0.58
CA MET A 90 7.79 -6.00 -0.82
C MET A 90 8.77 -4.83 -1.02
N SER A 91 8.56 -3.71 -0.36
CA SER A 91 9.37 -2.50 -0.54
C SER A 91 10.68 -2.52 0.26
N HIS A 92 10.90 -3.53 1.12
CA HIS A 92 12.07 -3.63 2.02
C HIS A 92 12.30 -2.36 2.88
N ALA A 93 11.25 -1.60 3.16
CA ALA A 93 11.36 -0.28 3.79
C ALA A 93 11.26 -0.32 5.33
N PHE A 94 11.19 -1.52 5.93
CA PHE A 94 11.06 -1.69 7.39
C PHE A 94 12.31 -2.30 8.01
N THR A 95 12.57 -1.91 9.26
CA THR A 95 13.49 -2.62 10.13
C THR A 95 12.83 -3.91 10.64
N PRO A 96 13.60 -4.97 10.95
CA PRO A 96 13.04 -6.20 11.53
C PRO A 96 12.19 -5.96 12.79
N SER A 97 12.57 -4.97 13.60
CA SER A 97 11.80 -4.57 14.79
C SER A 97 10.44 -3.98 14.46
N GLY A 98 10.36 -3.14 13.41
CA GLY A 98 9.09 -2.55 13.01
C GLY A 98 8.13 -3.54 12.36
N VAL A 99 8.65 -4.57 11.66
CA VAL A 99 7.84 -5.69 11.16
C VAL A 99 7.14 -6.42 12.31
N LYS A 100 7.88 -6.76 13.38
CA LYS A 100 7.31 -7.43 14.56
C LYS A 100 6.23 -6.60 15.24
N ILE A 101 6.45 -5.30 15.41
CA ILE A 101 5.44 -4.39 15.99
C ILE A 101 4.17 -4.38 15.14
N LEU A 102 4.32 -4.37 13.81
CA LEU A 102 3.18 -4.40 12.90
C LEU A 102 2.42 -5.73 12.96
N GLU A 103 3.12 -6.87 13.11
CA GLU A 103 2.50 -8.18 13.34
C GLU A 103 1.70 -8.23 14.65
N GLU A 104 2.24 -7.67 15.74
CA GLU A 104 1.55 -7.57 17.02
C GLU A 104 0.28 -6.71 16.91
N ILE A 105 0.37 -5.57 16.23
CA ILE A 105 -0.77 -4.69 15.95
C ILE A 105 -1.85 -5.44 15.17
N ILE A 106 -1.48 -6.12 14.08
CA ILE A 106 -2.45 -6.85 13.25
C ILE A 106 -3.11 -7.97 14.06
N SER A 107 -2.34 -8.71 14.84
CA SER A 107 -2.86 -9.78 15.69
C SER A 107 -3.85 -9.26 16.72
N MET A 108 -3.54 -8.12 17.36
CA MET A 108 -4.42 -7.45 18.31
C MET A 108 -5.73 -7.02 17.65
N ILE A 109 -5.67 -6.37 16.49
CA ILE A 109 -6.88 -5.93 15.77
C ILE A 109 -7.72 -7.12 15.32
N LEU A 110 -7.09 -8.20 14.84
CA LEU A 110 -7.82 -9.42 14.49
C LEU A 110 -8.53 -10.05 15.69
N SER A 111 -7.98 -9.94 16.90
CA SER A 111 -8.69 -10.42 18.10
C SER A 111 -9.95 -9.63 18.45
N LEU A 112 -10.11 -8.43 17.87
CA LEU A 112 -11.31 -7.60 17.98
C LEU A 112 -12.31 -7.80 16.83
N CYS A 113 -11.90 -8.52 15.78
CA CYS A 113 -12.78 -8.96 14.71
C CYS A 113 -13.54 -10.21 15.20
N GLY A 114 -14.77 -10.01 15.68
CA GLY A 114 -15.70 -11.09 16.04
C GLY A 114 -16.39 -11.71 14.83
#